data_AF-A0A662SEI3-F1
#
_entry.id   AF-A0A662SEI3-F1
#
_cell.length_a   1.000
_cell.length_b   1.000
_cell.length_c   1.000
_cell.angle_alpha   90.00
_cell.angle_beta   90.00
_cell.angle_gamma   90.00
#
_symmetry.space_group_name_H-M   'P 1'
#
loop_
_entity.id
_entity.type
_entity.pdbx_description
1 polymer ?
#
loop_
_entity_poly.entity_id
_entity_poly.type
_entity_poly.pdbx_seq_one_letter_code
_entity_poly.pdbx_strand_id
1 'polypeptide(L)'
;MVSSQEKASGGAQKLRRVLSLTSFKDIRNAFSSMGYSMGSPDFPRVTLLILAMNIIINIAELVNPPLKHHFGLIPQEVSRIRNLHTLLSAMYLHADIFHLLSNMFVLIVIGSECERAIGSLHFLLLYHLSGIGGNLLHTLIFSNSLVVTLGASGGIFGLIAVFGILFPTRPVVAFYFFLPIMMPAFLWALFYFLFEIFYQLIGGAFFIAHMAHIGGFLTGVSYGLYLKRQRYRKYWFSAY
;
A
#
# COMPACT_ATOMS: atom_id res chain seq x y z
N MET A 1 -5.15 -11.96 -41.91
CA MET A 1 -4.87 -12.81 -40.73
C MET A 1 -3.44 -12.50 -40.28
N VAL A 2 -3.28 -11.63 -39.28
CA VAL A 2 -1.98 -11.33 -38.66
C VAL A 2 -1.58 -12.56 -37.85
N SER A 3 -0.43 -13.15 -38.17
CA SER A 3 -0.05 -14.47 -37.67
C SER A 3 0.24 -14.43 -36.15
N SER A 4 0.00 -15.56 -35.49
CA SER A 4 0.28 -15.76 -34.05
C SER A 4 1.76 -15.54 -33.68
N GLN A 5 2.68 -15.54 -34.65
CA GLN A 5 4.11 -15.25 -34.42
C GLN A 5 4.41 -13.75 -34.25
N GLU A 6 3.65 -12.84 -34.88
CA GLU A 6 3.86 -11.39 -34.75
C GLU A 6 3.49 -10.88 -33.35
N LYS A 7 2.42 -11.41 -32.74
CA LYS A 7 2.00 -11.03 -31.39
C LYS A 7 2.96 -11.52 -30.29
N ALA A 8 3.57 -12.70 -30.48
CA ALA A 8 4.57 -13.24 -29.55
C ALA A 8 5.88 -12.43 -29.58
N SER A 9 6.27 -11.95 -30.77
CA SER A 9 7.48 -11.12 -30.95
C SER A 9 7.39 -9.77 -30.22
N GLY A 10 6.22 -9.11 -30.26
CA GLY A 10 6.02 -7.82 -29.60
C GLY A 10 6.05 -7.88 -28.07
N GLY A 11 5.60 -9.00 -27.49
CA GLY A 11 5.66 -9.25 -26.04
C GLY A 11 7.09 -9.45 -25.55
N ALA A 12 7.87 -10.28 -26.25
CA ALA A 12 9.28 -10.51 -25.94
C ALA A 12 10.14 -9.25 -26.16
N GLN A 13 9.82 -8.45 -27.17
CA GLN A 13 10.52 -7.20 -27.46
C GLN A 13 10.20 -6.10 -26.43
N LYS A 14 8.94 -6.02 -25.95
CA LYS A 14 8.59 -5.17 -24.80
C LYS A 14 9.33 -5.57 -23.52
N LEU A 15 9.41 -6.88 -23.24
CA LEU A 15 10.09 -7.40 -22.06
C LEU A 15 11.61 -7.12 -22.12
N ARG A 16 12.25 -7.33 -23.28
CA ARG A 16 13.67 -6.97 -23.50
C ARG A 16 13.94 -5.47 -23.33
N ARG A 17 13.01 -4.61 -23.76
CA ARG A 17 13.14 -3.15 -23.62
C ARG A 17 13.09 -2.70 -22.15
N VAL A 18 12.20 -3.31 -21.36
CA VAL A 18 12.12 -3.09 -19.91
C VAL A 18 13.37 -3.62 -19.18
N LEU A 19 13.92 -4.74 -19.63
CA LEU A 19 15.15 -5.31 -19.07
C LEU A 19 16.43 -4.57 -19.50
N SER A 20 16.36 -3.72 -20.53
CA SER A 20 17.49 -2.91 -21.03
C SER A 20 17.58 -1.50 -20.45
N LEU A 21 16.67 -1.12 -19.54
CA LEU A 21 16.63 0.19 -18.90
C LEU A 21 17.87 0.35 -17.99
N THR A 22 18.96 0.86 -18.55
CA THR A 22 20.26 1.05 -17.84
C THR A 22 20.55 2.52 -17.55
N SER A 23 19.74 3.44 -18.10
CA SER A 23 19.93 4.88 -17.92
C SER A 23 18.70 5.57 -17.31
N PHE A 24 18.96 6.67 -16.59
CA PHE A 24 17.92 7.56 -16.05
C PHE A 24 16.95 8.05 -17.14
N LYS A 25 17.43 8.20 -18.38
CA LYS A 25 16.64 8.63 -19.54
C LYS A 25 15.61 7.56 -19.94
N ASP A 26 15.94 6.29 -19.80
CA ASP A 26 15.04 5.18 -20.15
C ASP A 26 13.96 5.00 -19.09
N ILE A 27 14.32 5.14 -17.80
CA ILE A 27 13.36 5.19 -16.70
C ILE A 27 12.36 6.34 -16.93
N ARG A 28 12.86 7.53 -17.26
CA ARG A 28 12.02 8.69 -17.61
C ARG A 28 11.05 8.39 -18.74
N ASN A 29 11.53 7.80 -19.83
CA ASN A 29 10.70 7.48 -20.98
C ASN A 29 9.64 6.39 -20.67
N ALA A 30 9.96 5.41 -19.83
CA ALA A 30 9.02 4.39 -19.36
C ALA A 30 7.88 5.03 -18.54
N PHE A 31 8.21 5.90 -17.58
CA PHE A 31 7.22 6.67 -16.82
C PHE A 31 6.36 7.53 -17.75
N SER A 32 6.96 8.26 -18.69
CA SER A 32 6.21 9.07 -19.66
C SER A 32 5.27 8.25 -20.55
N SER A 33 5.64 7.03 -20.93
CA SER A 33 4.77 6.13 -21.69
C SER A 33 3.55 5.62 -20.90
N MET A 34 3.62 5.64 -19.58
CA MET A 34 2.52 5.32 -18.66
C MET A 34 1.70 6.57 -18.27
N GLY A 35 1.95 7.71 -18.93
CA GLY A 35 1.29 8.99 -18.65
C GLY A 35 1.94 9.80 -17.51
N TYR A 36 3.09 9.38 -17.00
CA TYR A 36 3.81 10.11 -15.95
C TYR A 36 4.84 11.08 -16.54
N SER A 37 4.58 12.37 -16.42
CA SER A 37 5.61 13.39 -16.70
C SER A 37 6.47 13.60 -15.45
N MET A 38 7.76 13.26 -15.52
CA MET A 38 8.69 13.58 -14.43
C MET A 38 8.70 15.10 -14.22
N GLY A 39 8.31 15.53 -13.02
CA GLY A 39 8.21 16.95 -12.67
C GLY A 39 6.78 17.50 -12.67
N SER A 40 5.77 16.79 -13.20
CA SER A 40 4.38 17.21 -13.06
C SER A 40 3.87 17.02 -11.62
N PRO A 41 2.78 17.72 -11.24
CA PRO A 41 2.05 17.46 -9.99
C PRO A 41 1.52 16.02 -9.90
N ASP A 42 1.33 15.37 -11.04
CA ASP A 42 0.76 14.02 -11.16
C ASP A 42 1.81 12.90 -11.06
N PHE A 43 3.10 13.24 -10.92
CA PHE A 43 4.16 12.25 -10.74
C PHE A 43 4.12 11.69 -9.30
N PRO A 44 4.08 10.37 -9.09
CA PRO A 44 3.86 9.76 -7.77
C PRO A 44 5.14 9.72 -6.93
N ARG A 45 5.65 10.90 -6.56
CA ARG A 45 6.95 11.10 -5.89
C ARG A 45 6.99 10.39 -4.55
N VAL A 46 5.94 10.55 -3.75
CA VAL A 46 5.90 9.99 -2.39
C VAL A 46 5.70 8.49 -2.44
N THR A 47 4.89 7.98 -3.37
CA THR A 47 4.74 6.54 -3.59
C THR A 47 6.09 5.89 -3.91
N LEU A 48 6.84 6.48 -4.85
CA LEU A 48 8.18 5.98 -5.21
C LEU A 48 9.19 6.13 -4.08
N LEU A 49 9.11 7.20 -3.29
CA LEU A 49 9.95 7.40 -2.12
C LEU A 49 9.71 6.30 -1.07
N ILE A 50 8.44 6.04 -0.72
CA ILE A 50 8.08 4.99 0.24
C ILE A 50 8.50 3.62 -0.30
N LEU A 51 8.31 3.36 -1.60
CA LEU A 51 8.77 2.13 -2.25
C LEU A 51 10.30 1.96 -2.11
N ALA A 52 11.07 3.01 -2.40
CA ALA A 52 12.52 3.00 -2.26
C ALA A 52 12.95 2.78 -0.81
N MET A 53 12.31 3.44 0.16
CA MET A 53 12.58 3.25 1.59
C MET A 53 12.35 1.80 2.02
N ASN A 54 11.23 1.19 1.62
CA ASN A 54 10.95 -0.21 1.92
C ASN A 54 12.02 -1.15 1.35
N ILE A 55 12.43 -0.95 0.09
CA ILE A 55 13.48 -1.76 -0.53
C ILE A 55 14.81 -1.59 0.19
N ILE A 56 15.24 -0.34 0.45
CA ILE A 56 16.52 -0.04 1.12
C ILE A 56 16.55 -0.64 2.52
N ILE A 57 15.48 -0.50 3.30
CA ILE A 57 15.40 -1.03 4.66
C ILE A 57 15.43 -2.56 4.66
N ASN A 58 14.76 -3.22 3.71
CA ASN A 58 14.82 -4.68 3.60
C ASN A 58 16.21 -5.17 3.11
N ILE A 59 16.92 -4.41 2.28
CA ILE A 59 18.32 -4.71 1.95
C ILE A 59 19.23 -4.55 3.18
N ALA A 60 19.05 -3.48 3.96
CA ALA A 60 19.82 -3.26 5.18
C ALA A 60 19.58 -4.39 6.21
N GLU A 61 18.35 -4.91 6.28
CA GLU A 61 18.00 -6.06 7.12
C GLU A 61 18.70 -7.35 6.70
N LEU A 62 18.88 -7.60 5.40
CA LEU A 62 19.66 -8.76 4.93
C LEU A 62 21.11 -8.73 5.43
N VAL A 63 21.68 -7.54 5.62
CA VAL A 63 23.05 -7.36 6.13
C VAL A 63 23.08 -7.36 7.66
N ASN A 64 22.01 -6.91 8.31
CA ASN A 64 21.88 -6.85 9.77
C ASN A 64 20.52 -7.40 10.24
N PRO A 65 20.35 -8.73 10.29
CA PRO A 65 19.07 -9.37 10.64
C PRO A 65 18.46 -8.93 11.98
N PRO A 66 19.24 -8.61 13.03
CA PRO A 66 18.71 -8.05 14.28
C PRO A 66 17.86 -6.78 14.12
N LEU A 67 17.93 -6.05 13.00
CA LEU A 67 17.11 -4.86 12.75
C LEU A 67 15.61 -5.15 12.89
N LYS A 68 15.13 -6.33 12.49
CA LYS A 68 13.72 -6.72 12.65
C LYS A 68 13.24 -6.71 14.09
N HIS A 69 14.09 -7.14 15.02
CA HIS A 69 13.73 -7.20 16.44
C HIS A 69 13.75 -5.81 17.10
N HIS A 70 14.57 -4.89 16.61
CA HIS A 70 14.68 -3.54 17.17
C HIS A 70 13.61 -2.59 16.64
N PHE A 71 13.28 -2.71 15.34
CA PHE A 71 12.39 -1.78 14.65
C PHE A 71 11.01 -2.37 14.34
N GLY A 72 10.82 -3.68 14.54
CA GLY A 72 9.54 -4.35 14.46
C GLY A 72 8.68 -4.06 15.70
N LEU A 73 7.36 -4.08 15.53
CA LEU A 73 6.43 -3.77 16.59
C LEU A 73 6.25 -4.98 17.49
N ILE A 74 6.44 -4.79 18.80
CA ILE A 74 6.07 -5.77 19.82
C ILE A 74 4.90 -5.17 20.60
N PRO A 75 3.66 -5.71 20.49
CA PRO A 75 2.46 -5.14 21.11
C PRO A 75 2.61 -4.89 22.61
N GLN A 76 3.28 -5.80 23.33
CA GLN A 76 3.53 -5.63 24.77
C GLN A 76 4.40 -4.41 25.10
N GLU A 77 5.40 -4.11 24.28
CA GLU A 77 6.28 -2.96 24.50
C GLU A 77 5.51 -1.66 24.33
N VAL A 78 4.78 -1.53 23.22
CA VAL A 78 3.98 -0.34 22.91
C VAL A 78 2.87 -0.15 23.95
N SER A 79 2.21 -1.23 24.38
CA SER A 79 1.18 -1.19 25.44
C SER A 79 1.73 -0.71 26.78
N ARG A 80 3.03 -0.90 27.03
CA ARG A 80 3.74 -0.38 28.22
C ARG A 80 4.40 0.97 27.97
N ILE A 81 4.05 1.66 26.88
CA ILE A 81 4.59 2.97 26.50
C ILE A 81 6.11 2.90 26.26
N ARG A 82 6.60 1.75 25.78
CA ARG A 82 7.99 1.53 25.38
C ARG A 82 8.07 1.35 23.87
N ASN A 83 9.21 1.68 23.28
CA ASN A 83 9.49 1.47 21.85
C ASN A 83 8.40 2.03 20.91
N LEU A 84 7.79 3.18 21.24
CA LEU A 84 6.69 3.77 20.46
C LEU A 84 7.06 4.08 19.01
N HIS A 85 8.35 4.27 18.72
CA HIS A 85 8.86 4.43 17.35
C HIS A 85 8.50 3.24 16.45
N THR A 86 8.30 2.04 17.02
CA THR A 86 7.90 0.83 16.29
C THR A 86 6.51 0.91 15.67
N LEU A 87 5.63 1.79 16.16
CA LEU A 87 4.35 2.10 15.49
C LEU A 87 4.56 2.60 14.07
N LEU A 88 5.69 3.27 13.82
CA LEU A 88 6.08 3.80 12.52
C LEU A 88 7.13 2.92 11.82
N SER A 89 8.21 2.55 12.52
CA SER A 89 9.32 1.83 11.87
C SER A 89 8.94 0.43 11.41
N ALA A 90 8.00 -0.25 12.09
CA ALA A 90 7.54 -1.58 11.69
C ALA A 90 6.86 -1.58 10.31
N MET A 91 6.34 -0.43 9.85
CA MET A 91 5.73 -0.29 8.53
C MET A 91 6.71 -0.50 7.37
N TYR A 92 8.02 -0.47 7.64
CA TYR A 92 9.07 -0.54 6.61
C TYR A 92 9.82 -1.88 6.57
N LEU A 93 9.49 -2.79 7.48
CA LEU A 93 10.06 -4.13 7.58
C LEU A 93 9.12 -5.15 6.96
N HIS A 94 9.65 -6.20 6.33
CA HIS A 94 8.85 -7.30 5.78
C HIS A 94 9.36 -8.66 6.27
N ALA A 95 8.45 -9.61 6.39
CA ALA A 95 8.76 -10.95 6.90
C ALA A 95 9.69 -11.71 5.93
N ASP A 96 9.41 -11.57 4.64
CA ASP A 96 10.07 -12.27 3.55
C ASP A 96 9.92 -11.48 2.24
N ILE A 97 10.59 -11.97 1.19
CA ILE A 97 10.60 -11.34 -0.14
C ILE A 97 9.22 -11.30 -0.80
N PHE A 98 8.38 -12.31 -0.59
CA PHE A 98 7.03 -12.34 -1.17
C PHE A 98 6.14 -11.30 -0.47
N HIS A 99 6.26 -11.18 0.85
CA HIS A 99 5.58 -10.14 1.62
C HIS A 99 6.02 -8.74 1.15
N LEU A 100 7.31 -8.50 0.91
CA LEU A 100 7.79 -7.24 0.34
C LEU A 100 7.22 -6.98 -1.06
N LEU A 101 7.37 -7.94 -1.99
CA LEU A 101 6.97 -7.76 -3.38
C LEU A 101 5.46 -7.51 -3.53
N SER A 102 4.63 -8.23 -2.76
CA SER A 102 3.18 -8.05 -2.77
C SER A 102 2.78 -6.66 -2.26
N ASN A 103 3.38 -6.17 -1.17
CA ASN A 103 3.14 -4.81 -0.69
C ASN A 103 3.58 -3.76 -1.72
N MET A 104 4.77 -3.90 -2.31
CA MET A 104 5.27 -2.93 -3.28
C MET A 104 4.43 -2.90 -4.56
N PHE A 105 3.90 -4.04 -4.98
CA PHE A 105 2.97 -4.12 -6.10
C PHE A 105 1.68 -3.34 -5.83
N VAL A 106 1.05 -3.54 -4.67
CA VAL A 106 -0.18 -2.79 -4.34
C VAL A 106 0.13 -1.32 -4.14
N LEU A 107 1.25 -0.99 -3.47
CA LEU A 107 1.67 0.39 -3.25
C LEU A 107 1.90 1.14 -4.57
N ILE A 108 2.56 0.54 -5.55
CA ILE A 108 2.80 1.23 -6.83
C ILE A 108 1.51 1.40 -7.63
N VAL A 109 0.63 0.39 -7.64
CA VAL A 109 -0.62 0.43 -8.42
C VAL A 109 -1.65 1.35 -7.77
N ILE A 110 -1.98 1.12 -6.50
CA ILE A 110 -3.02 1.87 -5.79
C ILE A 110 -2.46 3.19 -5.26
N GLY A 111 -1.25 3.17 -4.70
CA GLY A 111 -0.65 4.36 -4.11
C GLY A 111 -0.42 5.48 -5.12
N SER A 112 0.04 5.15 -6.33
CA SER A 112 0.21 6.16 -7.39
C SER A 112 -1.11 6.82 -7.79
N GLU A 113 -2.21 6.06 -7.87
CA GLU A 113 -3.54 6.61 -8.16
C GLU A 113 -4.03 7.49 -7.01
N CYS A 114 -3.88 7.03 -5.77
CA CYS A 114 -4.25 7.79 -4.58
C CYS A 114 -3.46 9.09 -4.48
N GLU A 115 -2.13 9.07 -4.67
CA GLU A 115 -1.27 10.24 -4.61
C GLU A 115 -1.70 11.32 -5.61
N ARG A 116 -1.97 10.93 -6.86
CA ARG A 116 -2.51 11.86 -7.87
C ARG A 116 -3.88 12.40 -7.46
N ALA A 117 -4.72 11.53 -6.88
CA ALA A 117 -6.07 11.89 -6.52
C ALA A 117 -6.14 12.88 -5.35
N ILE A 118 -5.24 12.82 -4.37
CA ILE A 118 -5.34 13.61 -3.13
C ILE A 118 -4.15 14.54 -2.87
N GLY A 119 -3.12 14.47 -3.72
CA GLY A 119 -1.87 15.18 -3.58
C GLY A 119 -0.89 14.52 -2.61
N SER A 120 0.40 14.75 -2.82
CA SER A 120 1.51 14.12 -2.09
C SER A 120 1.44 14.27 -0.57
N LEU A 121 1.02 15.44 -0.04
CA LEU A 121 0.92 15.65 1.41
C LEU A 121 -0.17 14.78 2.05
N HIS A 122 -1.39 14.81 1.51
CA HIS A 122 -2.49 14.00 2.05
C HIS A 122 -2.25 12.52 1.84
N PHE A 123 -1.56 12.13 0.76
CA PHE A 123 -1.11 10.76 0.56
C PHE A 123 -0.10 10.30 1.62
N LEU A 124 0.93 11.12 1.88
CA LEU A 124 1.90 10.84 2.92
C LEU A 124 1.24 10.67 4.29
N LEU A 125 0.34 11.60 4.64
CA LEU A 125 -0.41 11.56 5.90
C LEU A 125 -1.33 10.33 5.96
N LEU A 126 -2.10 10.07 4.92
CA LEU A 126 -2.99 8.91 4.84
C LEU A 126 -2.22 7.61 5.05
N TYR A 127 -1.14 7.38 4.30
CA TYR A 127 -0.36 6.14 4.39
C TYR A 127 0.17 5.91 5.81
N HIS A 128 0.79 6.94 6.41
CA HIS A 128 1.39 6.82 7.74
C HIS A 128 0.35 6.75 8.86
N LEU A 129 -0.68 7.58 8.83
CA LEU A 129 -1.75 7.53 9.82
C LEU A 129 -2.48 6.19 9.78
N SER A 130 -2.73 5.63 8.59
CA SER A 130 -3.33 4.30 8.48
C SER A 130 -2.41 3.20 9.01
N GLY A 131 -1.11 3.22 8.71
CA GLY A 131 -0.19 2.25 9.28
C GLY A 131 -0.09 2.33 10.81
N ILE A 132 0.02 3.56 11.34
CA ILE A 132 0.04 3.79 12.80
C ILE A 132 -1.29 3.39 13.44
N GLY A 133 -2.43 3.75 12.85
CA GLY A 133 -3.77 3.39 13.33
C GLY A 133 -4.00 1.88 13.32
N GLY A 134 -3.51 1.19 12.30
CA GLY A 134 -3.46 -0.27 12.23
C GLY A 134 -2.64 -0.87 13.36
N ASN A 135 -1.39 -0.42 13.50
CA ASN A 135 -0.46 -0.88 14.54
C ASN A 135 -1.00 -0.62 15.96
N LEU A 136 -1.67 0.51 16.18
CA LEU A 136 -2.34 0.82 17.43
C LEU A 136 -3.52 -0.13 17.69
N LEU A 137 -4.41 -0.33 16.73
CA LEU A 137 -5.53 -1.26 16.90
C LEU A 137 -5.04 -2.68 17.19
N HIS A 138 -4.05 -3.16 16.44
CA HIS A 138 -3.44 -4.47 16.69
C HIS A 138 -2.85 -4.55 18.11
N THR A 139 -2.14 -3.51 18.53
CA THR A 139 -1.56 -3.42 19.89
C THR A 139 -2.63 -3.45 20.97
N LEU A 140 -3.74 -2.73 20.80
CA LEU A 140 -4.83 -2.68 21.78
C LEU A 140 -5.50 -4.04 21.96
N ILE A 141 -5.68 -4.80 20.87
CA ILE A 141 -6.30 -6.13 20.91
C ILE A 141 -5.33 -7.18 21.46
N PHE A 142 -4.04 -7.09 21.10
CA PHE A 142 -3.01 -8.07 21.47
C PHE A 142 -1.98 -7.51 22.44
N SER A 143 -2.42 -6.76 23.44
CA SER A 143 -1.57 -5.95 24.33
C SER A 143 -0.50 -6.71 25.13
N ASN A 144 -0.63 -8.02 25.28
CA ASN A 144 0.36 -8.87 25.96
C ASN A 144 1.24 -9.68 24.99
N SER A 145 1.03 -9.56 23.67
CA SER A 145 1.76 -10.34 22.67
C SER A 145 3.23 -9.92 22.57
N LEU A 146 4.09 -10.94 22.49
CA LEU A 146 5.51 -10.82 22.22
C LEU A 146 5.87 -11.09 20.75
N VAL A 147 4.87 -11.42 19.93
CA VAL A 147 5.06 -11.70 18.51
C VAL A 147 5.35 -10.38 17.80
N VAL A 148 6.46 -10.35 17.04
CA VAL A 148 6.85 -9.18 16.25
C VAL A 148 5.89 -8.99 15.08
N THR A 149 5.30 -7.81 14.98
CA THR A 149 4.44 -7.35 13.88
C THR A 149 5.21 -6.40 12.98
N LEU A 150 5.10 -6.58 11.66
CA LEU A 150 5.78 -5.76 10.66
C LEU A 150 5.05 -5.81 9.31
N GLY A 151 5.28 -4.79 8.48
CA GLY A 151 4.74 -4.72 7.12
C GLY A 151 4.12 -3.38 6.78
N ALA A 152 4.24 -2.98 5.50
CA ALA A 152 3.59 -1.78 4.96
C ALA A 152 2.06 -1.90 4.87
N SER A 153 1.52 -3.11 5.02
CA SER A 153 0.15 -3.48 4.68
C SER A 153 -0.90 -2.67 5.44
N GLY A 154 -0.69 -2.31 6.71
CA GLY A 154 -1.63 -1.43 7.44
C GLY A 154 -1.85 -0.08 6.74
N GLY A 155 -0.77 0.53 6.22
CA GLY A 155 -0.86 1.74 5.41
C GLY A 155 -1.54 1.49 4.06
N ILE A 156 -1.24 0.37 3.42
CA ILE A 156 -1.86 -0.04 2.15
C ILE A 156 -3.37 -0.28 2.30
N PHE A 157 -3.84 -0.92 3.36
CA PHE A 157 -5.27 -1.10 3.62
C PHE A 157 -5.98 0.25 3.78
N GLY A 158 -5.30 1.26 4.33
CA GLY A 158 -5.77 2.65 4.30
C GLY A 158 -5.94 3.22 2.89
N LEU A 159 -4.96 2.96 2.01
CA LEU A 159 -5.03 3.35 0.59
C LEU A 159 -6.16 2.63 -0.14
N ILE A 160 -6.36 1.33 0.12
CA ILE A 160 -7.46 0.53 -0.45
C ILE A 160 -8.81 1.14 -0.08
N ALA A 161 -9.01 1.49 1.21
CA ALA A 161 -10.22 2.15 1.67
C ALA A 161 -10.48 3.48 0.92
N VAL A 162 -9.47 4.34 0.84
CA VAL A 162 -9.59 5.64 0.16
C VAL A 162 -9.80 5.47 -1.36
N PHE A 163 -9.14 4.51 -1.99
CA PHE A 163 -9.33 4.21 -3.40
C PHE A 163 -10.78 3.78 -3.68
N GLY A 164 -11.36 2.90 -2.85
CA GLY A 164 -12.77 2.51 -2.94
C GLY A 164 -13.75 3.68 -2.73
N ILE A 165 -13.40 4.66 -1.90
CA ILE A 165 -14.21 5.88 -1.67
C ILE A 165 -14.14 6.86 -2.84
N LEU A 166 -12.95 7.07 -3.41
CA LEU A 166 -12.71 8.06 -4.47
C LEU A 166 -13.10 7.55 -5.86
N PHE A 167 -12.95 6.23 -6.10
CA PHE A 167 -13.15 5.62 -7.41
C PHE A 167 -14.12 4.42 -7.35
N PRO A 168 -15.32 4.55 -6.75
CA PRO A 168 -16.14 3.40 -6.35
C PRO A 168 -16.52 2.46 -7.51
N THR A 169 -16.70 2.99 -8.72
CA THR A 169 -17.09 2.24 -9.92
C THR A 169 -15.91 1.83 -10.80
N ARG A 170 -14.68 2.25 -10.46
CA ARG A 170 -13.50 1.92 -11.27
C ARG A 170 -13.24 0.41 -11.19
N PRO A 171 -13.09 -0.30 -12.32
CA PRO A 171 -12.84 -1.73 -12.30
C PRO A 171 -11.42 -2.01 -11.78
N VAL A 172 -11.32 -2.95 -10.84
CA VAL A 172 -10.07 -3.50 -10.31
C VAL A 172 -10.02 -4.98 -10.67
N VAL A 173 -8.85 -5.46 -11.09
CA VAL A 173 -8.59 -6.88 -11.29
C VAL A 173 -8.06 -7.44 -9.99
N ALA A 174 -8.84 -8.29 -9.33
CA ALA A 174 -8.43 -9.02 -8.14
C ALA A 174 -8.13 -10.48 -8.53
N PHE A 175 -7.01 -11.02 -8.04
CA PHE A 175 -6.62 -12.39 -8.30
C PHE A 175 -7.02 -13.27 -7.12
N TYR A 176 -8.15 -13.97 -7.24
CA TYR A 176 -8.61 -14.93 -6.24
C TYR A 176 -8.39 -16.34 -6.75
N PHE A 177 -7.64 -17.18 -6.04
CA PHE A 177 -7.32 -18.55 -6.47
C PHE A 177 -6.83 -18.64 -7.93
N PHE A 178 -5.96 -17.69 -8.33
CA PHE A 178 -5.43 -17.54 -9.70
C PHE A 178 -6.43 -17.10 -10.78
N LEU A 179 -7.71 -16.86 -10.43
CA LEU A 179 -8.71 -16.32 -11.35
C LEU A 179 -8.73 -14.79 -11.30
N PRO A 180 -8.55 -14.10 -12.45
CA PRO A 180 -8.71 -12.65 -12.51
C PRO A 180 -10.20 -12.31 -12.48
N ILE A 181 -10.67 -11.74 -11.37
CA ILE A 181 -12.03 -11.24 -11.21
C ILE A 181 -12.01 -9.72 -11.32
N MET A 182 -12.80 -9.19 -12.26
CA MET A 182 -13.01 -7.75 -12.38
C MET A 182 -14.19 -7.34 -11.51
N MET A 183 -13.99 -6.37 -10.62
CA MET A 183 -15.07 -5.80 -9.82
C MET A 183 -14.86 -4.31 -9.55
N PRO A 184 -15.95 -3.56 -9.25
CA PRO A 184 -15.86 -2.18 -8.80
C PRO A 184 -14.95 -2.04 -7.57
N ALA A 185 -14.12 -1.00 -7.54
CA ALA A 185 -13.16 -0.74 -6.47
C ALA A 185 -13.80 -0.68 -5.08
N PHE A 186 -15.03 -0.17 -4.97
CA PHE A 186 -15.76 -0.16 -3.71
C PHE A 186 -16.05 -1.59 -3.21
N LEU A 187 -16.52 -2.48 -4.09
CA LEU A 187 -16.79 -3.88 -3.73
C LEU A 187 -15.49 -4.61 -3.40
N TRP A 188 -14.41 -4.31 -4.13
CA TRP A 188 -13.09 -4.85 -3.84
C TRP A 188 -12.60 -4.44 -2.44
N ALA A 189 -12.65 -3.14 -2.11
CA ALA A 189 -12.24 -2.64 -0.80
C ALA A 189 -13.10 -3.24 0.33
N LEU A 190 -14.42 -3.30 0.14
CA LEU A 190 -15.35 -3.89 1.10
C LEU A 190 -15.07 -5.40 1.28
N PHE A 191 -14.85 -6.12 0.19
CA PHE A 191 -14.52 -7.55 0.24
C PHE A 191 -13.26 -7.79 1.08
N TYR A 192 -12.16 -7.07 0.80
CA TYR A 192 -10.91 -7.23 1.55
C TYR A 192 -11.11 -6.91 3.03
N PHE A 193 -11.86 -5.85 3.36
CA PHE A 193 -12.16 -5.53 4.76
C PHE A 193 -12.94 -6.65 5.48
N LEU A 194 -13.99 -7.17 4.84
CA LEU A 194 -14.78 -8.28 5.40
C LEU A 194 -13.95 -9.57 5.49
N PHE A 195 -13.05 -9.80 4.54
CA PHE A 195 -12.13 -10.92 4.54
C PHE A 195 -11.18 -10.86 5.75
N GLU A 196 -10.59 -9.70 6.05
CA GLU A 196 -9.75 -9.52 7.23
C GLU A 196 -10.51 -9.79 8.54
N ILE A 197 -11.76 -9.32 8.65
CA ILE A 197 -12.62 -9.61 9.81
C ILE A 197 -12.90 -11.11 9.90
N PHE A 198 -13.29 -11.74 8.80
CA PHE A 198 -13.60 -13.18 8.77
C PHE A 198 -12.41 -14.01 9.24
N TYR A 199 -11.21 -13.79 8.69
CA TYR A 199 -10.01 -14.52 9.10
C TYR A 199 -9.64 -14.26 10.55
N GLN A 200 -9.81 -13.04 11.03
CA GLN A 200 -9.58 -12.74 12.44
C GLN A 200 -10.53 -13.49 13.38
N LEU A 201 -11.79 -13.71 12.98
CA LEU A 201 -12.79 -14.41 13.80
C LEU A 201 -12.58 -15.93 13.84
N ILE A 202 -12.14 -16.53 12.73
CA ILE A 202 -11.94 -18.00 12.64
C ILE A 202 -10.56 -18.46 13.13
N GLY A 203 -9.75 -17.57 13.70
CA GLY A 203 -8.37 -17.89 14.09
C GLY A 203 -7.47 -18.16 12.87
N GLY A 204 -7.71 -17.44 11.77
CA GLY A 204 -6.95 -17.48 10.53
C GLY A 204 -5.44 -17.27 10.74
N ALA A 205 -4.66 -17.50 9.67
CA ALA A 205 -3.20 -17.60 9.70
C ALA A 205 -2.53 -16.75 10.80
N PHE A 206 -2.07 -17.41 11.87
CA PHE A 206 -1.46 -16.80 13.06
C PHE A 206 -0.33 -15.80 12.76
N PHE A 207 0.23 -15.84 11.55
CA PHE A 207 1.33 -15.01 11.08
C PHE A 207 0.89 -13.74 10.33
N ILE A 208 -0.41 -13.49 10.14
CA ILE A 208 -0.94 -12.27 9.50
C ILE A 208 -1.61 -11.39 10.55
N ALA A 209 -1.17 -10.13 10.64
CA ALA A 209 -1.72 -9.17 11.59
C ALA A 209 -3.05 -8.56 11.10
N HIS A 210 -4.11 -9.38 11.04
CA HIS A 210 -5.43 -8.97 10.53
C HIS A 210 -5.99 -7.71 11.21
N MET A 211 -5.82 -7.56 12.54
CA MET A 211 -6.21 -6.32 13.24
C MET A 211 -5.44 -5.08 12.78
N ALA A 212 -4.20 -5.21 12.31
CA ALA A 212 -3.46 -4.09 11.75
C ALA A 212 -4.06 -3.65 10.41
N HIS A 213 -4.48 -4.59 9.57
CA HIS A 213 -5.18 -4.31 8.32
C HIS A 213 -6.54 -3.64 8.58
N ILE A 214 -7.33 -4.18 9.52
CA ILE A 214 -8.62 -3.60 9.92
C ILE A 214 -8.45 -2.18 10.42
N GLY A 215 -7.50 -1.93 11.32
CA GLY A 215 -7.27 -0.58 11.89
C GLY A 215 -6.76 0.41 10.84
N GLY A 216 -5.92 -0.04 9.91
CA GLY A 216 -5.45 0.77 8.80
C GLY A 216 -6.56 1.13 7.82
N PHE A 217 -7.43 0.16 7.50
CA PHE A 217 -8.62 0.38 6.67
C PHE A 217 -9.59 1.37 7.32
N LEU A 218 -9.92 1.19 8.59
CA LEU A 218 -10.82 2.09 9.33
C LEU A 218 -10.26 3.52 9.38
N THR A 219 -8.96 3.66 9.66
CA THR A 219 -8.28 4.97 9.62
C THR A 219 -8.35 5.60 8.22
N GLY A 220 -8.18 4.79 7.17
CA GLY A 220 -8.31 5.22 5.78
C GLY A 220 -9.74 5.66 5.44
N VAL A 221 -10.77 4.95 5.91
CA VAL A 221 -12.18 5.36 5.75
C VAL A 221 -12.40 6.72 6.42
N SER A 222 -11.99 6.88 7.67
CA SER A 222 -12.15 8.13 8.42
C SER A 222 -11.47 9.30 7.70
N TYR A 223 -10.22 9.12 7.26
CA TYR A 223 -9.48 10.14 6.53
C TYR A 223 -10.08 10.43 5.14
N GLY A 224 -10.49 9.39 4.41
CA GLY A 224 -11.12 9.51 3.10
C GLY A 224 -12.44 10.29 3.14
N LEU A 225 -13.28 10.04 4.16
CA LEU A 225 -14.51 10.80 4.38
C LEU A 225 -14.21 12.27 4.72
N TYR A 226 -13.18 12.53 5.53
CA TYR A 226 -12.70 13.89 5.80
C TYR A 226 -12.28 14.60 4.50
N LEU A 227 -11.47 13.97 3.65
CA LEU A 227 -11.04 14.55 2.37
C LEU A 227 -12.21 14.83 1.44
N LYS A 228 -13.16 13.89 1.33
CA LYS A 228 -14.36 14.05 0.52
C LYS A 228 -15.15 15.28 0.97
N ARG A 229 -15.34 15.47 2.28
CA ARG A 229 -16.01 16.65 2.85
C ARG A 229 -15.28 17.97 2.55
N GLN A 230 -13.96 18.00 2.65
CA GLN A 230 -13.18 19.22 2.35
C GLN A 230 -13.23 19.59 0.87
N ARG A 231 -13.17 18.60 -0.03
CA ARG A 231 -13.35 18.81 -1.46
C ARG A 231 -14.71 19.41 -1.78
N TYR A 232 -15.79 18.85 -1.24
CA TYR A 232 -17.11 19.45 -1.39
C TYR A 232 -17.13 20.90 -0.91
N ARG A 233 -16.65 21.20 0.30
CA ARG A 233 -16.56 22.60 0.77
C ARG A 233 -15.86 23.52 -0.22
N LYS A 234 -14.71 23.11 -0.78
CA LYS A 234 -13.96 23.93 -1.72
C LYS A 234 -14.76 24.27 -2.97
N TYR A 235 -15.51 23.31 -3.54
CA TYR A 235 -16.38 23.56 -4.70
C TYR A 235 -17.56 24.49 -4.37
N TRP A 236 -18.11 24.38 -3.17
CA TRP A 236 -19.25 25.21 -2.74
C TRP A 236 -18.85 26.66 -2.46
N PHE A 237 -17.64 26.91 -1.91
CA PHE A 237 -17.15 28.26 -1.65
C PHE A 237 -16.43 28.92 -2.84
N SER A 238 -16.05 28.16 -3.87
CA SER A 238 -15.52 28.73 -5.13
C SER A 238 -16.62 29.06 -6.16
N ALA A 239 -17.87 28.75 -5.86
CA ALA A 239 -19.03 28.99 -6.71
C ALA A 239 -19.80 30.28 -6.35
N TYR A 240 -19.25 31.08 -5.42
CA TYR A 240 -19.69 32.42 -5.02
C TYR A 240 -18.49 33.37 -5.03
#